data_AF-A0A5M9NER2-F1
#
_entry.id   AF-A0A5M9NER2-F1
#
_cell.length_a   1.000
_cell.length_b   1.000
_cell.length_c   1.000
_cell.angle_alpha   90.00
_cell.angle_beta   90.00
_cell.angle_gamma   90.00
#
_symmetry.space_group_name_H-M   'P 1'
#
loop_
_entity.id
_entity.type
_entity.pdbx_description
1 polymer ?
#
loop_
_entity_poly.entity_id
_entity_poly.type
_entity_poly.pdbx_seq_one_letter_code
_entity_poly.pdbx_strand_id
1 'polypeptide(L)' 'MMKELDSKGFVFLDILSRPYRCAIKKDEAWLFYWNKIQKVWISLRPLSQQEVVNFQKPELPKRKQEMYFK' A
#
# COMPACT_ATOMS: atom_id res chain seq x y z
N MET A 1 -13.25 -12.32 -4.41
CA MET A 1 -12.77 -11.64 -5.64
C MET A 1 -11.63 -10.72 -5.25
N MET A 2 -10.53 -10.73 -6.00
CA MET A 2 -9.42 -9.79 -5.83
C MET A 2 -9.92 -8.40 -6.22
N LYS A 3 -9.72 -7.39 -5.35
CA LYS A 3 -10.02 -6.01 -5.72
C LYS A 3 -8.89 -5.53 -6.63
N GLU A 4 -9.22 -5.03 -7.81
CA GLU A 4 -8.22 -4.48 -8.73
C GLU A 4 -7.42 -3.38 -8.04
N LEU A 5 -6.09 -3.42 -8.21
CA LEU A 5 -5.19 -2.43 -7.65
C LEU A 5 -5.19 -1.21 -8.57
N ASP A 6 -5.56 -0.05 -8.05
CA ASP A 6 -5.56 1.22 -8.77
C ASP A 6 -4.46 2.17 -8.26
N SER A 7 -4.43 3.41 -8.75
CA SER A 7 -3.45 4.43 -8.35
C SER A 7 -3.62 4.90 -6.90
N LYS A 8 -4.81 4.75 -6.30
CA LYS A 8 -5.03 5.00 -4.86
C LYS A 8 -4.47 3.83 -4.06
N GLY A 9 -4.76 2.62 -4.51
CA GLY A 9 -4.27 1.37 -3.94
C GLY A 9 -4.85 1.09 -2.56
N PHE A 10 -4.09 0.36 -1.74
CA PHE A 10 -4.49 0.04 -0.37
C PHE A 10 -3.31 0.15 0.60
N VAL A 11 -3.63 0.33 1.88
CA VAL A 11 -2.65 0.38 2.99
C VAL A 11 -2.78 -0.89 3.83
N PHE A 12 -1.65 -1.46 4.20
CA PHE A 12 -1.55 -2.56 5.17
C PHE A 12 -0.47 -2.25 6.21
N LEU A 13 -0.46 -3.02 7.30
CA LEU A 13 0.58 -2.96 8.31
C LEU A 13 1.46 -4.20 8.25
N ASP A 14 2.77 -4.04 8.41
CA ASP A 14 3.66 -5.17 8.63
C ASP A 14 3.51 -5.75 10.05
N ILE A 15 4.28 -6.80 10.35
CA ILE A 15 4.28 -7.46 11.66
C ILE A 15 4.71 -6.54 12.82
N LEU A 16 5.33 -5.39 12.52
CA LEU A 16 5.76 -4.38 13.49
C LEU A 16 4.83 -3.14 13.48
N SER A 17 3.63 -3.26 12.93
CA SER A 17 2.67 -2.15 12.81
C SER A 17 3.18 -0.95 12.00
N ARG A 18 4.08 -1.17 11.04
CA ARG A 18 4.58 -0.13 10.14
C ARG A 18 3.68 -0.06 8.90
N PRO A 19 3.24 1.14 8.49
CA PRO A 19 2.32 1.28 7.37
C PRO A 19 3.05 1.24 6.02
N TYR A 20 2.52 0.39 5.15
CA TYR A 20 2.91 0.26 3.75
C TYR A 20 1.71 0.46 2.85
N ARG A 21 1.95 1.00 1.67
CA ARG A 21 0.94 1.16 0.62
C ARG A 21 1.34 0.37 -0.60
N CYS A 22 0.38 -0.37 -1.16
CA CYS A 22 0.46 -0.93 -2.50
C CYS A 22 -0.38 -0.04 -3.42
N ALA A 23 0.16 0.42 -4.54
CA ALA A 23 -0.57 1.23 -5.52
C ALA A 23 0.06 1.12 -6.91
N ILE A 24 -0.72 1.43 -7.95
CA ILE A 24 -0.20 1.56 -9.31
C ILE A 24 0.54 2.89 -9.47
N LYS A 25 1.76 2.84 -10.01
CA LYS A 25 2.58 3.99 -10.41
C LYS A 25 3.22 3.68 -11.76
N LYS A 26 2.95 4.52 -12.77
CA LYS A 26 3.42 4.34 -14.15
C LYS A 26 3.10 2.93 -14.68
N ASP A 27 1.83 2.52 -14.55
CA ASP A 27 1.30 1.24 -15.04
C ASP A 27 1.86 -0.04 -14.37
N GLU A 28 2.67 0.11 -13.32
CA GLU A 28 3.19 -1.01 -12.53
C GLU A 28 2.70 -0.94 -11.08
N ALA A 29 2.56 -2.10 -10.44
CA ALA A 29 2.30 -2.17 -9.01
C ALA A 29 3.58 -1.88 -8.22
N TRP A 30 3.49 -1.00 -7.22
CA TRP A 30 4.62 -0.58 -6.41
C TRP A 30 4.32 -0.70 -4.91
N LEU A 31 5.37 -1.02 -4.15
CA LEU A 31 5.38 -0.94 -2.70
C LEU A 31 5.90 0.43 -2.27
N PHE A 32 5.20 1.06 -1.35
CA PHE A 32 5.56 2.33 -0.74
C PHE A 32 5.63 2.17 0.77
N TYR A 33 6.58 2.87 1.41
CA TYR A 33 6.60 3.02 2.86
C TYR A 33 6.21 4.43 3.27
N TRP A 34 5.60 4.57 4.45
CA TRP A 34 5.25 5.87 5.00
C TRP A 34 6.45 6.47 5.75
N ASN A 35 6.96 7.60 5.27
CA ASN A 35 7.93 8.40 6.00
C ASN A 35 7.19 9.26 7.03
N LYS A 36 7.35 8.94 8.33
CA LYS A 36 6.66 9.65 9.42
C LYS A 36 7.15 11.09 9.62
N ILE A 37 8.39 11.39 9.26
CA ILE A 37 9.00 12.72 9.44
C ILE A 37 8.45 13.69 8.40
N GLN A 38 8.54 13.29 7.13
CA GLN A 38 8.09 14.11 6.01
C GLN A 38 6.58 13.97 5.73
N LYS A 39 5.92 12.98 6.34
CA LYS A 39 4.51 12.63 6.11
C LYS A 39 4.22 12.36 4.62
N VAL A 40 5.11 11.60 3.97
CA VAL A 40 4.99 11.24 2.54
C VAL A 40 5.19 9.75 2.31
N TRP A 41 4.63 9.25 1.22
CA TRP A 41 4.88 7.90 0.70
C TRP A 41 6.15 7.89 -0.13
N ILE A 42 7.09 7.01 0.20
CA ILE A 42 8.33 6.82 -0.56
C ILE A 42 8.26 5.46 -1.27
N SER A 43 8.48 5.49 -2.58
CA SER A 43 8.51 4.27 -3.41
C SER A 43 9.72 3.42 -3.06
N LEU A 44 9.51 2.13 -2.81
CA LEU A 44 10.56 1.16 -2.53
C LEU A 44 10.93 0.36 -3.78
N ARG A 45 9.99 -0.45 -4.28
CA ARG A 45 10.21 -1.36 -5.40
C ARG A 45 8.91 -1.73 -6.12
N PRO A 46 8.98 -2.21 -7.36
CA PRO A 46 7.87 -2.88 -8.02
C PRO A 46 7.42 -4.15 -7.27
N LEU A 47 6.17 -4.54 -7.50
CA LEU A 47 5.52 -5.73 -6.96
C LEU A 47 5.06 -6.65 -8.08
N SER A 48 5.23 -7.95 -7.87
CA SER A 48 4.55 -8.97 -8.66
C SER A 48 3.06 -9.07 -8.28
N GLN A 49 2.24 -9.64 -9.17
CA GLN A 49 0.82 -9.89 -8.88
C GLN A 49 0.64 -10.75 -7.61
N GLN A 50 1.49 -11.76 -7.42
CA GLN A 50 1.42 -12.64 -6.25
C GLN A 50 1.69 -11.88 -4.93
N GLU A 51 2.60 -10.91 -4.94
CA GLU A 51 2.87 -10.06 -3.79
C GLU A 51 1.71 -9.13 -3.49
N VAL A 52 1.10 -8.53 -4.52
CA VAL A 52 -0.11 -7.71 -4.36
C VAL A 52 -1.21 -8.51 -3.66
N VAL A 53 -1.46 -9.75 -4.12
CA VAL A 53 -2.43 -10.67 -3.48
C VAL A 53 -2.07 -10.96 -2.02
N ASN A 54 -0.79 -11.18 -1.73
CA ASN A 54 -0.36 -11.49 -0.36
C ASN A 54 -0.47 -10.28 0.57
N PHE A 55 -0.14 -9.08 0.10
CA PHE A 55 -0.26 -7.84 0.87
C PHE A 55 -1.70 -7.37 1.02
N GLN A 56 -2.60 -7.77 0.12
CA GLN A 56 -4.02 -7.47 0.22
C GLN A 56 -4.71 -8.24 1.36
N LYS A 57 -4.18 -9.41 1.78
CA LYS A 57 -4.74 -10.19 2.90
C LYS A 57 -4.81 -9.39 4.21
N PRO A 58 -3.75 -8.67 4.63
CA PRO A 58 -3.79 -7.77 5.78
C PRO A 58 -4.22 -6.32 5.45
N GLU A 59 -4.96 -6.07 4.35
CA GLU A 59 -5.46 -4.73 4.02
C GLU A 59 -6.23 -4.12 5.20
N LEU A 60 -5.89 -2.88 5.55
CA LEU A 60 -6.59 -2.16 6.60
C LEU A 60 -8.04 -1.83 6.18
N PRO A 61 -9.01 -1.78 7.11
CA PRO A 61 -10.34 -1.23 6.82
C PRO A 61 -10.26 0.20 6.26
N LYS A 62 -11.14 0.54 5.29
CA LYS A 62 -11.14 1.86 4.60
C LYS A 62 -10.99 3.06 5.54
N ARG A 63 -11.74 3.08 6.64
CA ARG A 63 -11.70 4.14 7.67
C ARG A 63 -10.30 4.35 8.28
N LYS A 64 -9.50 3.29 8.40
CA LYS A 64 -8.10 3.38 8.88
C LYS A 64 -7.15 3.83 7.78
N GLN A 65 -7.41 3.45 6.52
CA GLN A 65 -6.59 3.87 5.39
C GLN A 65 -6.70 5.39 5.12
N GLU A 66 -7.87 5.98 5.34
CA GLU A 66 -8.12 7.43 5.20
C GLU A 66 -7.16 8.30 6.01
N MET A 67 -6.59 7.77 7.09
CA MET A 67 -5.57 8.47 7.89
C MET A 67 -4.28 8.75 7.10
N TYR A 68 -4.03 8.01 6.02
CA TYR A 68 -2.81 8.08 5.21
C TYR A 68 -3.01 8.67 3.81
N PHE A 69 -4.24 9.01 3.44
CA PHE A 69 -4.59 9.62 2.16
C PHE A 69 -5.01 11.09 2.28
N LYS A 70 -4.71 11.72 3.41
CA LYS A 70 -4.98 13.15 3.66
C LYS A 70 -4.09 14.06 2.84
#